data_AF-A0A3B1J2Y9-F1
#
_entry.id   AF-A0A3B1J2Y9-F1
#
_cell.length_a   1.000
_cell.length_b   1.000
_cell.length_c   1.000
_cell.angle_alpha   90.00
_cell.angle_beta   90.00
_cell.angle_gamma   90.00
#
_symmetry.space_group_name_H-M   'P 1'
#
loop_
_entity.id
_entity.type
_entity.pdbx_description
1 polymer ?
#
loop_
_entity_poly.entity_id
_entity_poly.type
_entity_poly.pdbx_seq_one_letter_code
_entity_poly.pdbx_strand_id
1 'polypeptide(L)'
;MKKLNETLRGKGGEFVWIGLDRGDTGKWRWSLPDGNAYTVEDTDQNWRSGEPDNRGGIEFCVSMFKQDGKWFDDNCESKHTFVCFDEHHTDLASVRNETERQQITAGGNGDNFWIGLFKDWKWSDQSSSLFRYWESNQPDTNDKCAAASVKDQGQWHDIKCGKQCPFICHESELY
;
A
#
# COMPACT_ATOMS: atom_id res chain seq x y z
N MET A 1 0.09 3.12 -13.30
CA MET A 1 -1.12 3.49 -14.10
C MET A 1 -2.23 2.43 -14.15
N LYS A 2 -1.99 1.17 -14.55
CA LYS A 2 -3.08 0.14 -14.64
C LYS A 2 -3.80 -0.09 -13.30
N LYS A 3 -3.06 -0.24 -12.20
CA LYS A 3 -3.61 -0.41 -10.84
C LYS A 3 -4.34 0.84 -10.33
N LEU A 4 -3.83 2.04 -10.64
CA LEU A 4 -4.50 3.30 -10.30
C LEU A 4 -5.87 3.41 -11.00
N ASN A 5 -5.94 3.02 -12.27
CA ASN A 5 -7.21 3.00 -13.02
C ASN A 5 -8.24 2.01 -12.43
N GLU A 6 -7.79 0.89 -11.85
CA GLU A 6 -8.65 -0.05 -11.11
C GLU A 6 -9.17 0.55 -9.80
N THR A 7 -8.30 1.22 -9.02
CA THR A 7 -8.67 1.94 -7.78
C THR A 7 -9.69 3.06 -8.03
N LEU A 8 -9.68 3.62 -9.24
CA LEU A 8 -10.59 4.68 -9.68
C LEU A 8 -11.92 4.16 -10.24
N ARG A 9 -12.04 2.85 -10.49
CA ARG A 9 -13.22 2.25 -11.10
C ARG A 9 -14.41 2.34 -10.15
N GLY A 10 -15.41 3.16 -10.51
CA GLY A 10 -16.64 3.37 -9.72
C GLY A 10 -16.61 4.59 -8.79
N LYS A 11 -15.51 5.35 -8.73
CA LYS A 11 -15.46 6.64 -8.01
C LYS A 11 -15.98 7.77 -8.91
N GLY A 12 -16.93 8.57 -8.42
CA GLY A 12 -17.47 9.75 -9.11
C GLY A 12 -16.44 10.88 -9.32
N GLY A 13 -16.80 11.91 -10.09
CA GLY A 13 -15.95 13.06 -10.44
C GLY A 13 -15.06 12.81 -11.66
N GLU A 14 -14.40 13.83 -12.21
CA GLU A 14 -13.43 13.69 -13.31
C GLU A 14 -11.98 13.81 -12.83
N PHE A 15 -11.79 14.51 -11.73
CA PHE A 15 -10.51 14.74 -11.07
C PHE A 15 -10.46 14.01 -9.73
N VAL A 16 -9.26 13.66 -9.33
CA VAL A 16 -8.98 13.07 -8.02
C VAL A 16 -7.79 13.75 -7.39
N TRP A 17 -7.83 13.89 -6.07
CA TRP A 17 -6.67 14.33 -5.31
C TRP A 17 -5.62 13.22 -5.28
N ILE A 18 -4.38 13.60 -5.61
CA ILE A 18 -3.19 12.80 -5.39
C ILE A 18 -2.37 13.44 -4.26
N GLY A 19 -1.47 12.69 -3.64
CA GLY A 19 -0.73 13.13 -2.45
C GLY A 19 0.34 14.19 -2.69
N LEU A 20 0.36 14.89 -3.83
CA LEU A 20 1.38 15.91 -4.11
C LEU A 20 0.86 17.29 -3.67
N ASP A 21 1.63 17.99 -2.84
CA ASP A 21 1.32 19.34 -2.38
C ASP A 21 2.57 20.23 -2.39
N ARG A 22 2.40 21.54 -2.44
CA ARG A 22 3.51 22.50 -2.51
C ARG A 22 3.92 23.05 -1.13
N GLY A 23 3.08 22.85 -0.11
CA GLY A 23 3.25 23.40 1.24
C GLY A 23 3.65 24.88 1.28
N ASP A 24 4.18 25.32 2.42
CA ASP A 24 4.69 26.69 2.61
C ASP A 24 6.13 26.88 2.11
N THR A 25 6.81 25.78 1.75
CA THR A 25 8.23 25.79 1.36
C THR A 25 8.44 26.15 -0.11
N GLY A 26 7.35 26.16 -0.90
CA GLY A 26 7.38 26.46 -2.33
C GLY A 26 7.89 25.30 -3.20
N LYS A 27 8.11 24.11 -2.62
CA LYS A 27 8.55 22.91 -3.34
C LYS A 27 7.50 21.81 -3.28
N TRP A 28 7.32 21.08 -4.37
CA TRP A 28 6.42 19.93 -4.42
C TRP A 28 6.93 18.79 -3.53
N ARG A 29 6.03 18.22 -2.72
CA ARG A 29 6.29 17.09 -1.84
C ARG A 29 5.14 16.08 -1.88
N TRP A 30 5.48 14.81 -1.79
CA TRP A 30 4.49 13.74 -1.65
C TRP A 30 4.16 13.49 -0.18
N SER A 31 2.87 13.38 0.14
CA SER A 31 2.36 12.90 1.42
C SER A 31 2.55 11.38 1.52
N LEU A 32 3.21 10.92 2.60
CA LEU A 32 3.40 9.50 2.89
C LEU A 32 2.39 8.99 3.94
N PRO A 33 2.13 7.66 3.99
CA PRO A 33 1.19 7.06 4.94
C PRO A 33 1.54 7.27 6.42
N ASP A 34 2.82 7.40 6.74
CA ASP A 34 3.35 7.63 8.10
C ASP A 34 3.29 9.10 8.55
N GLY A 35 2.75 9.99 7.69
CA GLY A 35 2.67 11.43 7.94
C GLY A 35 3.94 12.19 7.58
N ASN A 36 4.98 11.51 7.10
CA ASN A 36 6.17 12.16 6.55
C ASN A 36 5.93 12.64 5.11
N ALA A 37 6.86 13.43 4.60
CA ALA A 37 6.84 13.89 3.21
C ALA A 37 8.25 13.98 2.66
N TYR A 38 8.44 13.63 1.39
CA TYR A 38 9.70 13.82 0.69
C TYR A 38 9.54 14.83 -0.46
N THR A 39 10.55 15.66 -0.64
CA THR A 39 10.59 16.69 -1.69
C THR A 39 11.01 16.06 -3.01
N VAL A 40 10.33 16.41 -4.10
CA VAL A 40 10.60 15.85 -5.43
C VAL A 40 11.56 16.76 -6.19
N GLU A 41 12.59 16.17 -6.82
CA GLU A 41 13.41 16.82 -7.85
C GLU A 41 12.65 16.77 -9.20
N ASP A 42 12.78 17.79 -10.05
CA ASP A 42 11.88 18.13 -11.18
C ASP A 42 11.63 17.06 -12.28
N THR A 43 12.15 15.84 -12.16
CA THR A 43 12.19 14.84 -13.24
C THR A 43 10.97 13.90 -13.33
N ASP A 44 10.13 13.80 -12.30
CA ASP A 44 8.96 12.89 -12.27
C ASP A 44 7.61 13.62 -12.43
N GLN A 45 7.51 14.47 -13.46
CA GLN A 45 6.38 15.37 -13.64
C GLN A 45 5.42 14.90 -14.74
N ASN A 46 4.18 14.54 -14.37
CA ASN A 46 3.11 14.24 -15.32
C ASN A 46 2.12 15.41 -15.50
N TRP A 47 2.61 16.64 -15.36
CA TRP A 47 1.82 17.86 -15.55
C TRP A 47 1.14 17.90 -16.92
N ARG A 48 -0.05 18.46 -16.95
CA ARG A 48 -0.70 18.92 -18.18
C ARG A 48 0.14 20.04 -18.80
N SER A 49 0.12 20.17 -20.12
CA SER A 49 0.77 21.31 -20.78
C SER A 49 0.19 22.62 -20.24
N GLY A 50 1.07 23.48 -19.73
CA GLY A 50 0.70 24.76 -19.11
C GLY A 50 0.69 24.73 -17.57
N GLU A 51 0.74 23.55 -16.95
CA GLU A 51 0.77 23.38 -15.49
C GLU A 51 2.18 23.11 -14.96
N PRO A 52 2.48 23.42 -13.69
CA PRO A 52 1.60 24.13 -12.75
C PRO A 52 1.57 25.65 -13.01
N ASP A 53 0.40 26.28 -12.93
CA ASP A 53 0.22 27.70 -13.25
C ASP A 53 -0.15 28.61 -12.06
N ASN A 54 -0.46 28.01 -10.91
CA ASN A 54 -0.76 28.66 -9.64
C ASN A 54 -1.71 29.85 -9.76
N ARG A 55 -2.87 29.65 -10.39
CA ARG A 55 -3.87 30.70 -10.61
C ARG A 55 -4.30 31.32 -9.29
N GLY A 56 -4.27 32.65 -9.27
CA GLY A 56 -4.66 33.43 -8.09
C GLY A 56 -3.76 33.25 -6.88
N GLY A 57 -2.67 32.48 -6.99
CA GLY A 57 -1.76 32.22 -5.88
C GLY A 57 -2.32 31.30 -4.80
N ILE A 58 -3.28 30.43 -5.15
CA ILE A 58 -4.01 29.57 -4.19
C ILE A 58 -3.98 28.07 -4.53
N GLU A 59 -3.28 27.68 -5.59
CA GLU A 59 -3.30 26.31 -6.10
C GLU A 59 -2.07 25.54 -5.58
N PHE A 60 -2.21 24.98 -4.38
CA PHE A 60 -1.11 24.33 -3.65
C PHE A 60 -1.24 22.82 -3.56
N CYS A 61 -2.35 22.25 -4.03
CA CYS A 61 -2.63 20.81 -4.04
C CYS A 61 -2.70 20.31 -5.47
N VAL A 62 -2.40 19.03 -5.71
CA VAL A 62 -2.41 18.47 -7.07
C VAL A 62 -3.59 17.56 -7.30
N SER A 63 -4.37 17.86 -8.34
CA SER A 63 -5.40 16.99 -8.85
C SER A 63 -4.93 16.27 -10.11
N MET A 64 -5.39 15.03 -10.30
CA MET A 64 -5.13 14.23 -11.49
C MET A 64 -6.41 14.04 -12.28
N PHE A 65 -6.36 14.32 -13.58
CA PHE A 65 -7.45 14.03 -14.49
C PHE A 65 -7.49 12.54 -14.81
N LYS A 66 -8.64 11.90 -14.54
CA LYS A 66 -8.74 10.43 -14.61
C LYS A 66 -8.61 9.84 -16.01
N GLN A 67 -8.87 10.62 -17.07
CA GLN A 67 -8.89 10.08 -18.44
C GLN A 67 -7.47 9.88 -19.02
N ASP A 68 -6.56 10.80 -18.76
CA ASP A 68 -5.19 10.80 -19.31
C ASP A 68 -4.10 10.74 -18.22
N GLY A 69 -4.48 10.86 -16.95
CA GLY A 69 -3.58 10.83 -15.80
C GLY A 69 -2.78 12.12 -15.61
N LYS A 70 -3.09 13.20 -16.34
CA LYS A 70 -2.35 14.46 -16.27
C LYS A 70 -2.66 15.25 -15.02
N TRP A 71 -1.65 15.94 -14.52
CA TRP A 71 -1.69 16.67 -13.26
C TRP A 71 -1.97 18.16 -13.47
N PHE A 72 -2.64 18.74 -12.48
CA PHE A 72 -3.00 20.15 -12.36
C PHE A 72 -2.77 20.58 -10.93
N ASP A 73 -2.17 21.74 -10.70
CA ASP A 73 -2.28 22.38 -9.40
C ASP A 73 -3.68 22.99 -9.28
N ASP A 74 -4.27 22.83 -8.12
CA ASP A 74 -5.66 23.19 -7.85
C ASP A 74 -5.77 23.70 -6.40
N ASN A 75 -6.81 24.47 -6.14
CA ASN A 75 -7.12 24.98 -4.82
C ASN A 75 -7.42 23.79 -3.90
N CYS A 76 -6.68 23.66 -2.80
CA CYS A 76 -6.85 22.58 -1.83
C CYS A 76 -8.27 22.47 -1.24
N GLU A 77 -9.07 23.54 -1.32
CA GLU A 77 -10.48 23.56 -0.89
C GLU A 77 -11.46 22.98 -1.93
N SER A 78 -10.99 22.68 -3.14
CA SER A 78 -11.77 22.04 -4.20
C SER A 78 -12.25 20.64 -3.78
N LYS A 79 -13.49 20.30 -4.15
CA LYS A 79 -14.12 19.03 -3.77
C LYS A 79 -13.79 17.92 -4.76
N HIS A 80 -12.63 17.28 -4.58
CA HIS A 80 -12.28 16.06 -5.31
C HIS A 80 -12.24 14.83 -4.40
N THR A 81 -12.33 13.65 -5.00
CA THR A 81 -12.14 12.40 -4.26
C THR A 81 -10.65 12.13 -4.07
N PHE A 82 -10.25 11.76 -2.86
CA PHE A 82 -8.87 11.37 -2.58
C PHE A 82 -8.57 9.94 -3.01
N VAL A 83 -7.35 9.74 -3.48
CA VAL A 83 -6.78 8.42 -3.74
C VAL A 83 -5.54 8.25 -2.89
N CYS A 84 -5.61 7.30 -1.95
CA CYS A 84 -4.44 6.74 -1.33
C CYS A 84 -3.86 5.70 -2.28
N PHE A 85 -2.58 5.81 -2.57
CA PHE A 85 -1.87 4.84 -3.37
C PHE A 85 -0.57 4.52 -2.65
N ASP A 86 -0.34 3.23 -2.47
CA ASP A 86 0.83 2.71 -1.81
C ASP A 86 1.45 1.71 -2.78
N GLU A 87 2.59 2.08 -3.37
CA GLU A 87 3.34 1.18 -4.26
C GLU A 87 4.05 0.07 -3.48
N HIS A 88 4.15 0.19 -2.15
CA HIS A 88 4.98 -0.65 -1.32
C HIS A 88 4.19 -1.79 -0.67
N HIS A 89 2.92 -1.56 -0.31
CA HIS A 89 2.04 -2.59 0.25
C HIS A 89 1.22 -3.31 -0.81
N THR A 90 1.91 -3.97 -1.75
CA THR A 90 1.26 -4.65 -2.89
C THR A 90 0.96 -6.12 -2.66
N ASP A 91 1.46 -6.69 -1.57
CA ASP A 91 1.22 -8.07 -1.19
C ASP A 91 1.20 -8.26 0.34
N LEU A 92 0.69 -9.41 0.76
CA LEU A 92 0.73 -9.88 2.14
C LEU A 92 2.17 -10.16 2.58
N ALA A 93 2.43 -10.00 3.88
CA ALA A 93 3.76 -10.15 4.46
C ALA A 93 4.39 -11.52 4.15
N SER A 94 5.60 -11.50 3.57
CA SER A 94 6.47 -12.67 3.55
C SER A 94 7.29 -12.74 4.85
N VAL A 95 7.70 -13.94 5.24
CA VAL A 95 8.53 -14.16 6.43
C VAL A 95 9.80 -14.88 5.99
N ARG A 96 10.92 -14.17 6.01
CA ARG A 96 12.21 -14.63 5.49
C ARG A 96 13.14 -15.14 6.59
N ASN A 97 12.90 -14.72 7.83
CA ASN A 97 13.71 -15.10 8.98
C ASN A 97 12.96 -14.85 10.31
N GLU A 98 13.62 -15.20 11.41
CA GLU A 98 13.11 -15.01 12.77
C GLU A 98 12.83 -13.54 13.09
N THR A 99 13.71 -12.60 12.69
CA THR A 99 13.53 -11.16 12.94
C THR A 99 12.23 -10.64 12.35
N GLU A 100 11.97 -10.94 11.09
CA GLU A 100 10.73 -10.55 10.40
C GLU A 100 9.51 -11.19 11.05
N ARG A 101 9.61 -12.47 11.47
CA ARG A 101 8.54 -13.13 12.24
C ARG A 101 8.22 -12.35 13.51
N GLN A 102 9.22 -11.88 14.26
CA GLN A 102 8.99 -11.11 15.49
C GLN A 102 8.34 -9.75 15.18
N GLN A 103 8.79 -9.07 14.11
CA GLN A 103 8.23 -7.78 13.67
C GLN A 103 6.75 -7.91 13.30
N ILE A 104 6.39 -8.89 12.47
CA ILE A 104 4.97 -9.09 12.08
C ILE A 104 4.12 -9.53 13.27
N THR A 105 4.68 -10.29 14.21
CA THR A 105 3.94 -10.72 15.41
C THR A 105 3.68 -9.53 16.33
N ALA A 106 4.64 -8.61 16.46
CA ALA A 106 4.50 -7.39 17.26
C ALA A 106 3.53 -6.37 16.63
N GLY A 107 3.47 -6.31 15.29
CA GLY A 107 2.50 -5.49 14.55
C GLY A 107 1.11 -6.13 14.42
N GLY A 108 0.98 -7.43 14.69
CA GLY A 108 -0.27 -8.16 14.63
C GLY A 108 -1.25 -7.71 15.72
N ASN A 109 -2.53 -7.62 15.36
CA ASN A 109 -3.60 -7.28 16.29
C ASN A 109 -4.71 -8.33 16.22
N GLY A 110 -5.19 -8.82 17.38
CA GLY A 110 -6.17 -9.89 17.47
C GLY A 110 -5.57 -11.30 17.52
N ASP A 111 -6.39 -12.31 17.18
CA ASP A 111 -6.00 -13.73 17.28
C ASP A 111 -5.10 -14.15 16.12
N ASN A 112 -5.67 -14.24 14.91
CA ASN A 112 -4.97 -14.66 13.70
C ASN A 112 -4.99 -13.55 12.66
N PHE A 113 -3.89 -13.39 11.94
CA PHE A 113 -3.74 -12.44 10.85
C PHE A 113 -3.09 -13.08 9.62
N TRP A 114 -3.54 -12.67 8.44
CA TRP A 114 -3.07 -13.22 7.17
C TRP A 114 -1.61 -12.83 6.87
N ILE A 115 -0.86 -13.82 6.36
CA ILE A 115 0.47 -13.67 5.77
C ILE A 115 0.44 -14.19 4.33
N GLY A 116 1.47 -13.88 3.53
CA GLY A 116 1.49 -14.15 2.09
C GLY A 116 1.76 -15.60 1.69
N LEU A 117 1.70 -16.55 2.61
CA LEU A 117 1.99 -17.97 2.32
C LEU A 117 0.71 -18.70 1.91
N PHE A 118 0.67 -19.24 0.69
CA PHE A 118 -0.56 -19.84 0.14
C PHE A 118 -0.30 -20.95 -0.90
N LYS A 119 -1.39 -21.67 -1.25
CA LYS A 119 -1.46 -22.75 -2.23
C LYS A 119 -0.44 -23.87 -1.98
N ASP A 120 0.68 -23.86 -2.71
CA ASP A 120 1.76 -24.84 -2.59
C ASP A 120 2.80 -24.40 -1.55
N TRP A 121 2.36 -23.66 -0.53
CA TRP A 121 3.19 -22.98 0.47
C TRP A 121 4.27 -22.11 -0.18
N LYS A 122 3.83 -21.30 -1.15
CA LYS A 122 4.63 -20.29 -1.85
C LYS A 122 4.24 -18.92 -1.34
N TRP A 123 5.19 -18.01 -1.34
CA TRP A 123 4.94 -16.61 -1.03
C TRP A 123 4.30 -15.90 -2.21
N SER A 124 3.30 -15.07 -1.94
CA SER A 124 2.60 -14.26 -2.94
C SER A 124 3.49 -13.20 -3.56
N ASP A 125 4.43 -12.65 -2.79
CA ASP A 125 5.48 -11.74 -3.25
C ASP A 125 6.55 -12.40 -4.15
N GLN A 126 6.40 -13.70 -4.44
CA GLN A 126 7.33 -14.53 -5.23
C GLN A 126 8.71 -14.69 -4.60
N SER A 127 8.88 -14.34 -3.32
CA SER A 127 10.13 -14.57 -2.61
C SER A 127 10.44 -16.06 -2.48
N SER A 128 11.74 -16.37 -2.48
CA SER A 128 12.26 -17.74 -2.43
C SER A 128 12.48 -18.25 -1.00
N SER A 129 11.96 -17.55 0.02
CA SER A 129 12.18 -17.93 1.42
C SER A 129 11.65 -19.33 1.74
N LEU A 130 12.53 -20.15 2.32
CA LEU A 130 12.23 -21.47 2.84
C LEU A 130 11.87 -21.46 4.34
N PHE A 131 11.89 -20.30 4.99
CA PHE A 131 11.56 -20.19 6.40
C PHE A 131 10.12 -20.61 6.65
N ARG A 132 9.90 -21.50 7.63
CA ARG A 132 8.58 -21.99 8.02
C ARG A 132 8.46 -21.97 9.54
N TYR A 133 7.34 -21.48 10.04
CA TYR A 133 7.07 -21.37 11.47
C TYR A 133 5.66 -21.85 11.81
N TRP A 134 5.33 -23.06 11.34
CA TRP A 134 4.07 -23.72 11.60
C TRP A 134 3.90 -24.06 13.08
N GLU A 135 2.65 -24.06 13.55
CA GLU A 135 2.30 -24.71 14.82
C GLU A 135 2.45 -26.24 14.69
N SER A 136 2.54 -26.92 15.83
CA SER A 136 2.59 -28.37 15.91
C SER A 136 1.43 -29.00 15.13
N ASN A 137 1.74 -29.95 14.26
CA ASN A 137 0.77 -30.65 13.39
C ASN A 137 0.17 -29.80 12.26
N GLN A 138 0.55 -28.53 12.08
CA GLN A 138 0.17 -27.72 10.93
C GLN A 138 1.17 -27.89 9.78
N PRO A 139 0.75 -27.70 8.51
CA PRO A 139 -0.64 -27.52 8.08
C PRO A 139 -1.42 -28.85 8.10
N ASP A 140 -2.66 -28.83 8.60
CA ASP A 140 -3.50 -30.01 8.81
C ASP A 140 -4.79 -30.06 7.97
N THR A 141 -5.13 -28.99 7.25
CA THR A 141 -6.32 -28.94 6.41
C THR A 141 -6.00 -28.95 4.91
N ASN A 142 -7.06 -29.07 4.10
CA ASN A 142 -6.97 -28.89 2.65
C ASN A 142 -7.03 -27.42 2.23
N ASP A 143 -7.32 -26.50 3.15
CA ASP A 143 -7.28 -25.06 2.88
C ASP A 143 -5.83 -24.60 2.72
N LYS A 144 -5.59 -23.68 1.78
CA LYS A 144 -4.23 -23.32 1.36
C LYS A 144 -3.89 -21.86 1.60
N CYS A 145 -4.31 -21.29 2.74
CA CYS A 145 -3.90 -19.96 3.16
C CYS A 145 -3.36 -20.02 4.58
N ALA A 146 -2.22 -19.40 4.82
CA ALA A 146 -1.60 -19.37 6.14
C ALA A 146 -1.94 -18.07 6.88
N ALA A 147 -2.22 -18.19 8.18
CA ALA A 147 -2.33 -17.06 9.08
C ALA A 147 -1.39 -17.26 10.27
N ALA A 148 -0.72 -16.20 10.70
CA ALA A 148 0.05 -16.19 11.93
C ALA A 148 -0.87 -15.85 13.12
N SER A 149 -0.57 -16.43 14.28
CA SER A 149 -1.34 -16.25 15.51
C SER A 149 -0.53 -15.48 16.55
N VAL A 150 -1.04 -14.35 17.04
CA VAL A 150 -0.38 -13.62 18.14
C VAL A 150 -0.40 -14.46 19.42
N LYS A 151 -1.49 -15.22 19.64
CA LYS A 151 -1.67 -16.11 20.80
C LYS A 151 -0.66 -17.24 20.82
N ASP A 152 -0.28 -17.74 19.65
CA ASP A 152 0.68 -18.84 19.48
C ASP A 152 2.07 -18.29 19.13
N GLN A 153 2.44 -17.12 19.66
CA GLN A 153 3.78 -16.54 19.52
C GLN A 153 4.23 -16.34 18.06
N GLY A 154 3.28 -16.10 17.16
CA GLY A 154 3.51 -15.92 15.73
C GLY A 154 3.55 -17.21 14.93
N GLN A 155 3.24 -18.37 15.53
CA GLN A 155 3.10 -19.64 14.82
C GLN A 155 1.96 -19.62 13.81
N TRP A 156 2.12 -20.38 12.74
CA TRP A 156 1.23 -20.36 11.59
C TRP A 156 0.24 -21.51 11.64
N HIS A 157 -0.96 -21.21 11.18
CA HIS A 157 -2.05 -22.16 10.98
C HIS A 157 -2.55 -22.07 9.54
N ASP A 158 -2.93 -23.19 8.94
CA ASP A 158 -3.67 -23.15 7.70
C ASP A 158 -5.16 -22.93 7.97
N ILE A 159 -5.70 -21.90 7.33
CA ILE A 159 -7.05 -21.41 7.57
C ILE A 159 -7.73 -21.24 6.23
N LYS A 160 -9.04 -21.53 6.20
CA LYS A 160 -9.91 -21.26 5.07
C LYS A 160 -9.74 -19.84 4.55
N CYS A 161 -9.24 -19.72 3.31
CA CYS A 161 -8.89 -18.46 2.65
C CYS A 161 -10.01 -17.40 2.65
N GLY A 162 -11.28 -17.83 2.68
CA GLY A 162 -12.44 -16.92 2.72
C GLY A 162 -12.80 -16.40 4.11
N LYS A 163 -12.07 -16.76 5.17
CA LYS A 163 -12.31 -16.26 6.52
C LYS A 163 -11.89 -14.80 6.63
N GLN A 164 -12.72 -13.99 7.30
CA GLN A 164 -12.34 -12.62 7.63
C GLN A 164 -11.31 -12.65 8.78
N CYS A 165 -10.08 -12.22 8.48
CA CYS A 165 -9.03 -11.98 9.45
C CYS A 165 -8.33 -10.65 9.11
N PRO A 166 -7.76 -9.94 10.10
CA PRO A 166 -6.77 -8.90 9.87
C PRO A 166 -5.60 -9.40 9.01
N PHE A 167 -4.83 -8.50 8.43
CA PHE A 167 -3.68 -8.85 7.59
C PHE A 167 -2.53 -7.88 7.80
N ILE A 168 -1.32 -8.36 7.55
CA ILE A 168 -0.10 -7.55 7.52
C ILE A 168 0.44 -7.58 6.09
N CYS A 169 0.82 -6.42 5.58
CA CYS A 169 1.42 -6.27 4.26
C CYS A 169 2.95 -6.17 4.37
N HIS A 170 3.67 -6.55 3.32
CA HIS A 170 5.11 -6.27 3.24
C HIS A 170 5.34 -4.88 2.64
N GLU A 171 6.44 -4.22 3.03
CA GLU A 171 7.01 -3.07 2.36
C GLU A 171 8.15 -3.58 1.46
N SER A 172 8.16 -3.24 0.17
CA SER A 172 9.31 -3.55 -0.69
C SER A 172 10.34 -2.41 -0.60
N GLU A 173 11.50 -2.68 0.01
CA GLU A 173 12.65 -1.78 -0.10
C GLU A 173 13.16 -1.81 -1.55
N LEU A 174 13.13 -0.65 -2.21
CA LEU A 174 13.75 -0.46 -3.52
C LEU A 174 15.24 -0.17 -3.30
N TYR A 175 16.10 -1.00 -3.88
CA TYR A 175 17.51 -0.65 -4.15
C TYR A 175 17.62 0.10 -5.47
#